data_AF-X1SHH0-F1
#
_entry.id   AF-X1SHH0-F1
#
_cell.length_a   1.000
_cell.length_b   1.000
_cell.length_c   1.000
_cell.angle_alpha   90.00
_cell.angle_beta   90.00
_cell.angle_gamma   90.00
#
_symmetry.space_group_name_H-M   'P 1'
#
loop_
_entity.id
_entity.type
_entity.pdbx_description
1 polymer ?
#
loop_
_entity_poly.entity_id
_entity_poly.type
_entity_poly.pdbx_seq_one_letter_code
_entity_poly.pdbx_strand_id
1 'polypeptide(L)' 'MTTNRLMEKGISDIVGVFADPIIVFPGGWGDTLPDWLKTSITLERLGENIKTLKGAEMTGTDAEACAYLYTASLTQ' A
#
# COMPACT_ATOMS: atom_id res chain seq x y z
N MET A 1 -19.04 -15.34 11.02
CA MET A 1 -18.98 -14.63 9.71
C MET A 1 -19.41 -15.61 8.63
N THR A 2 -20.31 -15.22 7.73
CA THR A 2 -20.72 -16.07 6.59
C THR A 2 -19.58 -16.17 5.57
N THR A 3 -19.37 -17.34 4.99
CA THR A 3 -18.27 -17.67 4.05
C THR A 3 -18.12 -16.66 2.91
N ASN A 4 -19.24 -16.12 2.39
CA ASN A 4 -19.23 -15.08 1.36
C ASN A 4 -18.46 -13.82 1.77
N ARG A 5 -18.62 -13.34 3.02
CA ARG A 5 -17.94 -12.11 3.48
C ARG A 5 -16.43 -12.29 3.60
N LEU A 6 -15.97 -13.49 3.95
CA LEU A 6 -14.54 -13.79 4.03
C LEU A 6 -13.91 -13.79 2.63
N MET A 7 -14.64 -14.34 1.64
CA MET A 7 -14.20 -14.35 0.26
C MET A 7 -14.20 -12.95 -0.35
N GLU A 8 -15.25 -12.15 -0.12
CA GLU A 8 -15.32 -10.74 -0.54
C GLU A 8 -14.17 -9.91 0.05
N LYS A 9 -13.87 -10.10 1.34
CA LYS A 9 -12.73 -9.43 1.99
C LYS A 9 -11.42 -9.83 1.32
N GLY A 10 -11.17 -11.13 1.11
CA GLY A 10 -9.94 -11.58 0.47
C GLY A 10 -9.75 -11.02 -0.95
N ILE A 11 -10.84 -10.91 -1.72
CA ILE A 11 -10.82 -10.25 -3.04
C ILE A 11 -10.51 -8.76 -2.88
N SER A 12 -11.17 -8.07 -1.95
CA SER A 12 -10.94 -6.64 -1.68
C SER A 12 -9.49 -6.37 -1.29
N ASP A 13 -8.92 -7.18 -0.39
CA ASP A 13 -7.55 -7.04 0.09
C ASP A 13 -6.56 -7.21 -1.08
N ILE A 14 -6.78 -8.20 -1.96
CA ILE A 14 -5.95 -8.42 -3.16
C ILE A 14 -6.08 -7.25 -4.14
N VAL A 15 -7.29 -6.78 -4.40
CA VAL A 15 -7.52 -5.63 -5.30
C VAL A 15 -6.84 -4.38 -4.74
N GLY A 16 -6.90 -4.17 -3.42
CA GLY A 16 -6.28 -3.02 -2.76
C GLY A 16 -4.76 -2.94 -2.96
N VAL A 17 -4.06 -4.08 -3.03
CA VAL A 17 -2.62 -4.12 -3.35
C VAL A 17 -2.30 -3.41 -4.66
N PHE A 18 -3.17 -3.58 -5.68
CA PHE A 18 -2.92 -3.12 -7.04
C PHE A 18 -3.63 -1.81 -7.38
N ALA A 19 -4.75 -1.52 -6.73
CA ALA A 19 -5.64 -0.43 -7.12
C ALA A 19 -5.80 0.66 -6.05
N ASP A 20 -5.46 0.39 -4.79
CA ASP A 20 -5.57 1.44 -3.77
C ASP A 20 -4.56 2.54 -4.06
N PRO A 21 -4.97 3.81 -3.91
CA PRO A 21 -4.08 4.94 -4.17
C PRO A 21 -2.84 4.89 -3.28
N ILE A 22 -1.72 5.36 -3.81
CA ILE A 22 -0.52 5.62 -3.02
C ILE A 22 -0.74 6.94 -2.29
N ILE A 23 -0.72 6.91 -0.96
CA ILE A 23 -0.87 8.12 -0.15
C ILE A 23 0.48 8.83 -0.05
N VAL A 24 0.50 10.10 -0.42
CA VAL A 24 1.68 10.98 -0.33
C VAL A 24 1.34 12.23 0.46
N PHE A 25 2.35 12.92 1.00
CA PHE A 25 2.13 14.21 1.63
C PHE A 25 1.57 15.23 0.60
N PRO A 26 0.49 15.99 0.93
CA PRO A 26 -0.16 16.88 -0.03
C PRO A 26 0.81 17.92 -0.57
N GLY A 27 0.94 18.03 -1.89
CA GLY A 27 1.88 19.00 -2.50
C GLY A 27 1.99 18.98 -4.02
N GLY A 28 1.14 18.22 -4.73
CA GLY A 28 1.12 18.18 -6.20
C GLY A 28 2.29 17.42 -6.85
N TRP A 29 3.15 16.75 -6.09
CA TRP A 29 4.30 15.98 -6.59
C TRP A 29 4.09 14.46 -6.56
N GLY A 30 2.94 13.96 -6.12
CA GLY A 30 2.69 12.51 -6.00
C GLY A 30 2.95 11.72 -7.29
N ASP A 31 2.69 12.34 -8.45
CA ASP A 31 2.94 11.73 -9.75
C ASP A 31 4.43 11.60 -10.10
N THR A 32 5.30 12.35 -9.42
CA THR A 32 6.76 12.34 -9.60
C THR A 32 7.45 11.23 -8.81
N LEU A 33 6.70 10.37 -8.11
CA LEU A 33 7.28 9.21 -7.44
C LEU A 33 7.97 8.29 -8.46
N PRO A 34 9.21 7.84 -8.18
CA PRO A 34 9.91 6.91 -9.06
C PRO A 34 9.16 5.58 -9.23
N ASP A 35 9.20 5.01 -10.43
CA ASP A 35 8.49 3.76 -10.75
C ASP A 35 8.98 2.57 -9.93
N TRP A 36 10.27 2.54 -9.57
CA TRP A 36 10.81 1.51 -8.68
C TRP A 36 10.14 1.56 -7.29
N LEU A 37 9.82 2.76 -6.78
CA LEU A 37 9.18 2.89 -5.47
C LEU A 37 7.72 2.48 -5.52
N LYS A 38 7.00 2.83 -6.60
CA LYS A 38 5.64 2.33 -6.86
C LYS A 38 5.61 0.80 -6.91
N THR A 39 6.60 0.20 -7.57
CA THR A 39 6.76 -1.26 -7.64
C THR A 39 7.03 -1.87 -6.25
N SER A 40 7.91 -1.27 -5.45
CA SER A 40 8.18 -1.71 -4.07
C SER A 40 6.93 -1.66 -3.19
N ILE A 41 6.12 -0.59 -3.28
CA ILE A 41 4.85 -0.48 -2.53
C ILE A 41 3.93 -1.65 -2.87
N THR A 42 3.75 -1.98 -4.15
CA THR A 42 2.91 -3.11 -4.56
C THR A 42 3.42 -4.44 -3.99
N LEU A 43 4.73 -4.67 -4.02
CA LEU A 43 5.32 -5.90 -3.50
C LEU A 43 5.20 -6.01 -1.97
N GLU A 44 5.43 -4.91 -1.25
CA GLU A 44 5.32 -4.88 0.21
C GLU A 44 3.87 -5.02 0.66
N ARG A 45 2.90 -4.35 0.02
CA ARG A 45 1.47 -4.55 0.26
C ARG A 45 1.03 -6.00 0.07
N LEU A 46 1.53 -6.66 -0.98
CA LEU A 46 1.28 -8.09 -1.20
C LEU A 46 1.89 -8.94 -0.08
N GLY A 47 3.11 -8.63 0.33
CA GLY A 47 3.79 -9.29 1.45
C GLY A 47 3.00 -9.17 2.75
N GLU A 48 2.51 -7.98 3.08
CA GLU A 48 1.66 -7.74 4.25
C GLU A 48 0.34 -8.51 4.16
N ASN A 49 -0.34 -8.51 3.02
CA ASN A 49 -1.54 -9.32 2.84
C ASN A 49 -1.31 -10.81 3.09
N ILE A 50 -0.18 -11.36 2.63
CA ILE A 50 0.19 -12.76 2.90
C ILE A 50 0.43 -12.99 4.40
N LYS A 51 1.03 -12.03 5.11
CA LYS A 51 1.22 -12.09 6.56
C LYS A 51 -0.13 -12.02 7.30
N THR A 52 -1.03 -11.14 6.86
CA THR A 52 -2.40 -11.02 7.41
C THR A 52 -3.20 -12.31 7.23
N LEU A 53 -3.07 -12.99 6.08
CA LEU A 53 -3.67 -14.31 5.86
C LEU A 53 -3.14 -15.38 6.83
N LYS A 54 -1.92 -15.21 7.35
CA LYS A 54 -1.31 -16.09 8.37
C LYS A 54 -1.62 -15.65 9.81
N GLY A 55 -2.45 -14.63 10.00
CA GLY A 55 -2.89 -14.15 11.31
C GLY A 55 -2.01 -13.06 11.93
N ALA A 56 -1.06 -12.47 11.19
CA ALA A 56 -0.34 -11.29 11.64
C ALA A 56 -1.20 -10.01 11.51
N GLU A 57 -0.90 -9.02 12.33
CA GLU A 57 -1.54 -7.70 12.25
C GLU A 57 -1.05 -6.93 11.02
N MET A 58 -1.96 -6.30 10.29
CA MET A 58 -1.64 -5.50 9.11
C MET A 58 -1.03 -4.17 9.55
N THR A 59 0.20 -3.90 9.11
CA THR A 59 0.91 -2.63 9.34
C THR A 59 1.16 -1.91 8.02
N GLY A 60 1.40 -0.59 8.09
CA GLY A 60 1.92 0.14 6.93
C GLY A 60 3.28 -0.37 6.50
N THR A 61 3.63 -0.18 5.23
CA THR A 61 4.89 -0.67 4.64
C THR A 61 6.00 0.40 4.68
N ASP A 62 7.26 -0.04 4.69
CA ASP A 62 8.40 0.88 4.69
C ASP A 62 8.44 1.70 3.38
N ALA A 63 8.06 1.08 2.25
CA ALA A 63 7.94 1.76 0.97
C ALA A 63 6.84 2.84 0.99
N GLU A 64 5.70 2.62 1.66
CA GLU A 64 4.66 3.64 1.82
C GLU A 64 5.12 4.78 2.73
N ALA A 65 5.84 4.48 3.82
CA ALA A 65 6.44 5.50 4.67
C ALA A 65 7.47 6.33 3.90
N CYS A 66 8.30 5.69 3.08
CA CYS A 66 9.27 6.35 2.21
C CYS A 66 8.58 7.22 1.15
N ALA A 67 7.51 6.74 0.54
CA ALA A 67 6.73 7.50 -0.42
C ALA A 67 6.04 8.72 0.21
N TYR A 68 5.53 8.57 1.44
CA TYR A 68 4.90 9.68 2.16
C TYR A 68 5.89 10.81 2.48
N LEU A 69 7.11 10.44 2.88
CA LEU A 69 8.20 11.37 3.28
C LEU A 69 9.18 11.70 2.14
N TYR A 70 8.84 11.41 0.88
CA TYR A 70 9.73 11.58 -0.25
C TYR A 70 10.22 13.04 -0.36
N THR A 71 11.44 13.28 -0.84
CA THR A 71 12.13 14.59 -0.73
C THR A 71 11.35 15.78 -1.30
N ALA A 72 10.47 15.55 -2.28
CA ALA A 72 9.55 16.57 -2.80
C ALA A 72 8.53 17.08 -1.75
N SER A 73 8.27 16.34 -0.68
CA SER A 73 7.51 16.80 0.49
C SER A 73 8.23 17.87 1.31
N LEU A 74 9.57 17.94 1.24
CA LEU A 74 10.40 18.80 2.10
C LEU A 74 10.61 20.20 1.53
N THR A 75 10.15 20.46 0.30
CA THR A 75 10.30 21.76 -0.38
C THR A 75 9.09 22.69 -0.21
N GLN A 76 8.21 22.41 0.77
CA GLN A 76 7.01 23.20 1.07
C GLN A 76 7.26 24.32 2.06
#